data_AF-A0A7S2FVV9-F1
#
_entry.id   AF-A0A7S2FVV9-F1
#
_cell.length_a   1.000
_cell.length_b   1.000
_cell.length_c   1.000
_cell.angle_alpha   90.00
_cell.angle_beta   90.00
_cell.angle_gamma   90.00
#
_symmetry.space_group_name_H-M   'P 1'
#
loop_
_entity.id
_entity.type
_entity.pdbx_description
1 polymer ?
#
loop_
_entity_poly.entity_id
_entity_poly.type
_entity_poly.pdbx_seq_one_letter_code
_entity_poly.pdbx_strand_id
1 'polypeptide(L)'
;TGIIVGITVGYESMENDQACAMIDGVMTGIFATEILLKIIAEGFAPWVYFTGEEWVWNTFDFIICVAGFGLSDSSIKLLRLMRLLRVTKILGRIEQIQVILRGLIAGIQSMGYILLLIFVTFYVFAIVGVMIFRENDPFHFPGLPMAMVTLWRCATLEDWTDVMYTEYFGCKKFPGIYLDEKDWMPENGQL
;
A
#
# COMPACT_ATOMS: atom_id res chain seq x y z
N THR A 1 -15.14 9.51 -11.99
CA THR A 1 -15.10 8.66 -10.79
C THR A 1 -14.14 9.15 -9.72
N GLY A 2 -12.88 9.54 -10.01
CA GLY A 2 -12.00 10.15 -8.99
C GLY A 2 -12.57 11.43 -8.36
N ILE A 3 -13.17 12.31 -9.17
CA ILE A 3 -13.90 13.51 -8.70
C ILE A 3 -15.15 13.12 -7.88
N ILE A 4 -15.85 12.06 -8.27
CA ILE A 4 -17.04 11.57 -7.56
C ILE A 4 -16.64 11.04 -6.18
N VAL A 5 -15.56 10.25 -6.09
CA VAL A 5 -15.03 9.74 -4.81
C VAL A 5 -14.57 10.89 -3.91
N GLY A 6 -13.91 11.90 -4.46
CA GLY A 6 -13.54 13.11 -3.71
C GLY A 6 -14.75 13.88 -3.17
N ILE A 7 -15.82 14.00 -3.97
CA ILE A 7 -17.07 14.64 -3.56
C ILE A 7 -17.81 13.80 -2.50
N THR A 8 -17.87 12.47 -2.65
CA THR A 8 -18.54 11.60 -1.67
C THR A 8 -17.82 11.53 -0.32
N VAL A 9 -16.49 11.69 -0.31
CA VAL A 9 -15.71 11.76 0.94
C VAL A 9 -15.81 13.15 1.59
N GLY A 10 -15.93 14.22 0.79
CA GLY A 10 -16.10 15.60 1.28
C GLY A 10 -17.52 15.96 1.69
N TYR A 11 -18.53 15.27 1.17
CA TYR A 11 -19.94 15.46 1.48
C TYR A 11 -20.58 14.12 1.86
N GLU A 12 -20.51 13.79 3.15
CA GLU A 12 -21.08 12.59 3.79
C GLU A 12 -22.58 12.38 3.46
N SER A 13 -23.29 13.43 3.03
CA SER A 13 -24.72 13.38 2.70
C SER A 13 -25.04 12.77 1.32
N MET A 14 -24.06 12.43 0.48
CA MET A 14 -24.29 11.79 -0.82
C MET A 14 -24.15 10.26 -0.79
N GLU A 15 -23.74 9.65 0.33
CA GLU A 15 -23.52 8.19 0.44
C GLU A 15 -24.80 7.38 0.22
N ASN A 16 -25.97 7.98 0.43
CA ASN A 16 -27.28 7.33 0.25
C ASN A 16 -27.94 7.59 -1.11
N ASP A 17 -27.27 8.27 -2.04
CA ASP A 17 -27.91 8.63 -3.30
C ASP A 17 -27.85 7.47 -4.29
N GLN A 18 -29.00 6.87 -4.59
CA GLN A 18 -29.15 5.81 -5.59
C GLN A 18 -28.54 6.20 -6.95
N ALA A 19 -28.47 7.51 -7.22
CA ALA A 19 -27.78 8.08 -8.36
C ALA A 19 -26.28 7.74 -8.42
N CYS A 20 -25.54 7.82 -7.31
CA CYS A 20 -24.11 7.51 -7.27
C CYS A 20 -23.85 6.02 -7.56
N ALA A 21 -24.64 5.13 -6.97
CA ALA A 21 -24.55 3.69 -7.22
C ALA A 21 -24.88 3.34 -8.68
N MET A 22 -25.88 4.00 -9.27
CA MET A 22 -26.24 3.81 -10.68
C MET A 22 -25.13 4.29 -11.61
N ILE A 23 -24.55 5.47 -11.35
CA ILE A 23 -23.44 6.01 -12.14
C ILE A 23 -22.22 5.09 -12.09
N ASP A 24 -21.87 4.57 -10.91
CA ASP A 24 -20.76 3.63 -10.76
C ASP A 24 -20.99 2.31 -11.51
N GLY A 25 -22.23 1.81 -11.50
CA GLY A 25 -22.64 0.65 -12.30
C GLY A 25 -22.50 0.89 -13.80
N VAL A 26 -23.03 2.01 -14.30
CA VAL A 26 -22.93 2.40 -15.72
C VAL A 26 -21.48 2.56 -16.15
N MET A 27 -20.66 3.25 -15.37
CA MET A 27 -19.23 3.43 -15.69
C MET A 27 -18.49 2.09 -15.71
N THR A 28 -18.77 1.20 -14.76
CA THR A 28 -18.18 -0.14 -14.73
C THR A 28 -18.58 -0.95 -15.98
N GLY A 29 -19.84 -0.83 -16.42
CA GLY A 29 -20.32 -1.46 -17.66
C GLY A 29 -19.67 -0.91 -18.94
N ILE A 30 -19.42 0.40 -19.01
CA ILE A 30 -18.71 1.03 -20.14
C ILE A 30 -17.27 0.48 -20.22
N PHE A 31 -16.55 0.45 -19.10
CA PHE A 31 -15.19 -0.11 -19.06
C PHE A 31 -15.14 -1.61 -19.37
N ALA A 32 -16.16 -2.37 -18.95
CA ALA A 32 -16.27 -3.79 -19.30
C ALA A 32 -16.45 -3.98 -20.81
N THR A 33 -17.33 -3.18 -21.41
CA THR A 33 -17.55 -3.18 -22.87
C THR A 33 -16.29 -2.80 -23.62
N GLU A 34 -15.55 -1.80 -23.15
CA GLU A 34 -14.29 -1.39 -23.75
C GLU A 34 -13.24 -2.52 -23.75
N ILE A 35 -13.10 -3.25 -22.64
CA ILE A 35 -12.18 -4.41 -22.55
C ILE A 35 -12.62 -5.52 -23.49
N LEU A 36 -13.92 -5.81 -23.56
CA LEU A 36 -14.47 -6.79 -24.49
C LEU A 36 -14.17 -6.41 -25.95
N LEU A 37 -14.35 -5.13 -26.31
CA LEU A 37 -14.03 -4.64 -27.65
C LEU A 37 -12.54 -4.77 -27.97
N LYS A 38 -11.64 -4.48 -27.02
CA LYS A 38 -10.20 -4.69 -27.20
C LYS A 38 -9.84 -6.16 -27.42
N ILE A 39 -10.43 -7.07 -26.65
CA ILE A 39 -10.19 -8.52 -26.80
C ILE A 39 -10.71 -9.00 -28.16
N ILE A 40 -11.86 -8.52 -28.61
CA ILE A 40 -12.44 -8.88 -29.91
C ILE A 40 -11.62 -8.29 -31.07
N ALA A 41 -11.07 -7.08 -30.91
CA ALA A 41 -10.23 -6.44 -31.92
C ALA A 41 -8.93 -7.23 -32.23
N GLU A 42 -8.41 -7.98 -31.26
CA GLU A 42 -7.26 -8.90 -31.43
C GLU A 42 -7.63 -10.22 -32.17
N GLY A 43 -8.91 -10.40 -32.53
CA GLY A 43 -9.38 -11.45 -33.43
C GLY A 43 -9.15 -12.87 -32.90
N PHE A 44 -8.52 -13.73 -33.72
CA PHE A 44 -8.31 -15.16 -33.42
C PHE A 44 -7.19 -15.45 -32.41
N ALA A 45 -6.50 -14.42 -31.91
CA ALA A 45 -5.42 -14.58 -30.94
C ALA A 45 -5.67 -13.73 -29.67
N PRO A 46 -6.72 -14.05 -28.87
CA PRO A 46 -7.02 -13.31 -27.63
C PRO A 46 -5.87 -13.36 -26.60
N TRP A 47 -4.93 -14.29 -26.75
CA TRP A 47 -3.71 -14.38 -25.96
C TRP A 47 -2.74 -13.21 -26.20
N VAL A 48 -2.81 -12.54 -27.35
CA VAL A 48 -1.99 -11.35 -27.67
C VAL A 48 -2.34 -10.20 -26.72
N TYR A 49 -3.60 -10.11 -26.28
CA TYR A 49 -4.02 -9.14 -25.26
C TYR A 49 -3.20 -9.24 -23.96
N PHE A 50 -2.84 -10.46 -23.57
CA PHE A 50 -2.07 -10.76 -22.33
C PHE A 50 -0.57 -10.95 -22.56
N THR A 51 -0.09 -10.88 -23.81
CA THR A 51 1.34 -11.14 -24.14
C THR A 51 1.98 -10.03 -24.98
N GLY A 52 1.20 -9.02 -25.38
CA GLY A 52 1.68 -7.88 -26.16
C GLY A 52 2.55 -6.88 -25.36
N GLU A 53 2.98 -5.81 -26.02
CA GLU A 53 3.87 -4.78 -25.45
C GLU A 53 3.27 -4.04 -24.24
N GLU A 54 1.93 -4.01 -24.15
CA GLU A 54 1.16 -3.40 -23.06
C GLU A 54 0.50 -4.43 -22.11
N TRP A 55 0.97 -5.69 -22.10
CA TRP A 55 0.32 -6.77 -21.35
C TRP A 55 0.10 -6.47 -19.86
N VAL A 56 1.02 -5.75 -19.21
CA VAL A 56 0.93 -5.39 -17.78
C VAL A 56 -0.31 -4.53 -17.53
N TRP A 57 -0.54 -3.52 -18.38
CA TRP A 57 -1.65 -2.58 -18.24
C TRP A 57 -2.98 -3.23 -18.62
N ASN A 58 -2.99 -4.05 -19.67
CA ASN A 58 -4.17 -4.82 -20.08
C ASN A 58 -4.60 -5.84 -19.02
N THR A 59 -3.64 -6.58 -18.46
CA THR A 59 -3.91 -7.56 -17.39
C THR A 59 -4.42 -6.86 -16.13
N PHE A 60 -3.83 -5.71 -15.78
CA PHE A 60 -4.27 -4.90 -14.65
C PHE A 60 -5.69 -4.35 -14.84
N ASP A 61 -6.01 -3.83 -16.03
CA ASP A 61 -7.35 -3.33 -16.38
C ASP A 61 -8.41 -4.44 -16.31
N PHE A 62 -8.06 -5.65 -16.74
CA PHE A 62 -8.88 -6.85 -16.68
C PHE A 62 -9.16 -7.28 -15.23
N ILE A 63 -8.12 -7.36 -14.38
CA ILE A 63 -8.26 -7.70 -12.95
C ILE A 63 -9.22 -6.73 -12.25
N ILE A 64 -9.09 -5.43 -12.50
CA ILE A 64 -9.98 -4.42 -11.88
C ILE A 64 -11.41 -4.56 -12.40
N CYS A 65 -11.60 -4.90 -13.68
CA CYS A 65 -12.94 -5.13 -14.24
C CYS A 65 -13.63 -6.31 -13.57
N VAL A 66 -12.95 -7.45 -13.47
CA VAL A 66 -13.45 -8.66 -12.80
C VAL A 66 -13.76 -8.40 -11.32
N ALA A 67 -12.86 -7.69 -10.63
CA ALA A 67 -13.08 -7.28 -9.23
C ALA A 67 -14.29 -6.33 -9.08
N GLY A 68 -14.63 -5.56 -10.12
CA GLY A 68 -15.79 -4.67 -10.15
C GLY A 68 -17.13 -5.40 -10.23
N PHE A 69 -17.17 -6.59 -10.84
CA PHE A 69 -18.39 -7.40 -10.96
C PHE A 69 -18.68 -8.28 -9.74
N GLY A 70 -17.73 -8.41 -8.82
CA GLY A 70 -17.96 -9.02 -7.52
C GLY A 70 -17.70 -10.52 -7.51
N LEU A 71 -16.56 -10.90 -6.92
CA LEU A 71 -16.39 -12.23 -6.33
C LEU A 71 -16.92 -12.18 -4.88
N SER A 72 -17.70 -13.19 -4.52
CA SER A 72 -18.65 -13.29 -3.40
C SER A 72 -18.18 -12.88 -1.99
N ASP A 73 -19.15 -12.33 -1.23
CA ASP A 73 -19.40 -12.21 0.23
C ASP A 73 -18.27 -12.08 1.28
N SER A 74 -17.10 -12.69 1.14
CA SER A 74 -16.05 -12.65 2.17
C SER A 74 -15.10 -11.44 2.08
N SER A 75 -15.18 -10.65 1.01
CA SER A 75 -14.16 -9.67 0.66
C SER A 75 -14.66 -8.23 0.55
N ILE A 76 -15.80 -7.89 1.18
CA ILE A 76 -16.46 -6.58 1.04
C ILE A 76 -15.49 -5.39 1.27
N LYS A 77 -14.53 -5.50 2.22
CA LYS A 77 -13.49 -4.46 2.42
C LYS A 77 -12.46 -4.40 1.29
N LEU A 78 -11.95 -5.54 0.82
CA LEU A 78 -11.01 -5.62 -0.30
C LEU A 78 -11.66 -5.18 -1.62
N LEU A 79 -12.93 -5.54 -1.85
CA LEU A 79 -13.69 -5.10 -3.03
C LEU A 79 -13.87 -3.58 -3.03
N ARG A 80 -14.07 -2.94 -1.87
CA ARG A 80 -14.08 -1.47 -1.73
C ARG A 80 -12.72 -0.86 -2.08
N LEU A 81 -11.62 -1.46 -1.63
CA LEU A 81 -10.26 -1.01 -1.99
C LEU A 81 -9.96 -1.19 -3.49
N MET A 82 -10.35 -2.33 -4.08
CA MET A 82 -10.21 -2.58 -5.52
C MET A 82 -11.01 -1.58 -6.36
N ARG A 83 -12.14 -1.07 -5.84
CA ARG A 83 -12.87 0.02 -6.48
C ARG A 83 -12.04 1.31 -6.50
N LEU A 84 -11.23 1.61 -5.48
CA LEU A 84 -10.33 2.78 -5.48
C LEU A 84 -9.18 2.61 -6.49
N LEU A 85 -8.67 1.39 -6.64
CA LEU A 85 -7.62 1.09 -7.62
C LEU A 85 -8.02 1.43 -9.06
N ARG A 86 -9.31 1.53 -9.40
CA ARG A 86 -9.72 1.94 -10.77
C ARG A 86 -9.21 3.34 -11.16
N VAL A 87 -8.88 4.22 -10.22
CA VAL A 87 -8.23 5.52 -10.51
C VAL A 87 -6.88 5.31 -11.19
N THR A 88 -6.17 4.24 -10.83
CA THR A 88 -4.86 3.91 -11.42
C THR A 88 -4.95 3.46 -12.88
N LYS A 89 -6.15 3.11 -13.40
CA LYS A 89 -6.35 2.88 -14.85
C LYS A 89 -5.94 4.09 -15.68
N ILE A 90 -6.13 5.30 -15.15
CA ILE A 90 -5.72 6.55 -15.81
C ILE A 90 -4.21 6.56 -16.07
N LEU A 91 -3.41 5.99 -15.16
CA LEU A 91 -1.96 5.90 -15.30
C LEU A 91 -1.55 5.03 -16.50
N GLY A 92 -2.32 3.97 -16.76
CA GLY A 92 -2.13 3.09 -17.91
C GLY A 92 -2.65 3.66 -19.23
N ARG A 93 -3.42 4.76 -19.23
CA ARG A 93 -3.91 5.41 -20.46
C ARG A 93 -3.03 6.55 -20.96
N ILE A 94 -2.23 7.12 -20.08
CA ILE A 94 -1.37 8.28 -20.39
C ILE A 94 0.04 7.76 -20.67
N GLU A 95 0.43 7.74 -21.95
CA GLU A 95 1.74 7.26 -22.41
C GLU A 95 2.89 7.95 -21.67
N GLN A 96 2.78 9.25 -21.42
CA GLN A 96 3.80 10.02 -20.68
C GLN A 96 4.01 9.49 -19.25
N ILE A 97 2.94 9.09 -18.56
CA ILE A 97 3.03 8.51 -17.21
C ILE A 97 3.64 7.11 -17.29
N GLN A 98 3.27 6.31 -18.29
CA GLN A 98 3.85 4.99 -18.48
C GLN A 98 5.37 5.06 -18.67
N VAL A 99 5.88 6.02 -19.46
CA VAL A 99 7.33 6.22 -19.66
C VAL A 99 8.02 6.55 -18.33
N ILE A 100 7.44 7.44 -17.53
CA ILE A 100 7.98 7.79 -16.20
C ILE A 100 8.00 6.56 -15.28
N LEU A 101 6.90 5.80 -15.22
CA LEU A 101 6.80 4.60 -14.39
C LEU A 101 7.78 3.52 -14.82
N ARG A 102 7.95 3.29 -16.13
CA ARG A 102 8.96 2.36 -16.67
C ARG A 102 10.37 2.81 -16.27
N GLY A 103 10.66 4.11 -16.36
CA GLY A 103 11.93 4.69 -15.91
C GLY A 103 12.18 4.49 -14.41
N LEU A 104 11.15 4.71 -13.58
CA LEU A 104 11.21 4.49 -12.14
C LEU A 104 11.48 3.02 -11.80
N ILE A 105 10.74 2.10 -12.42
CA ILE A 105 10.90 0.65 -12.22
C ILE A 105 12.30 0.20 -12.65
N ALA A 106 12.78 0.66 -13.82
CA ALA A 106 14.13 0.38 -14.28
C ALA A 106 15.19 0.92 -13.31
N GLY A 107 14.98 2.12 -12.76
CA GLY A 107 15.82 2.71 -11.70
C GLY A 107 15.88 1.83 -10.46
N ILE A 108 14.72 1.43 -9.92
CA ILE A 108 14.64 0.54 -8.75
C ILE A 108 15.34 -0.81 -9.03
N GLN A 109 15.14 -1.38 -10.22
CA GLN A 109 15.80 -2.62 -10.63
C GLN A 109 17.33 -2.49 -10.68
N SER A 110 17.84 -1.38 -11.20
CA SER A 110 19.29 -1.12 -11.22
C SER A 110 19.90 -1.01 -9.80
N MET A 111 19.10 -0.57 -8.83
CA MET A 111 19.50 -0.41 -7.43
C MET A 111 19.18 -1.64 -6.57
N GLY A 112 18.74 -2.75 -7.17
CA GLY A 112 18.26 -3.93 -6.43
C GLY A 112 19.28 -4.49 -5.43
N TYR A 113 20.55 -4.60 -5.81
CA TYR A 113 21.61 -5.07 -4.90
C TYR A 113 21.86 -4.12 -3.73
N ILE A 114 21.73 -2.81 -3.95
CA ILE A 114 21.90 -1.81 -2.89
C ILE A 114 20.73 -1.92 -1.90
N LEU A 115 19.49 -2.03 -2.40
CA LEU A 115 18.31 -2.22 -1.55
C LEU A 115 18.39 -3.52 -0.74
N LEU A 116 18.88 -4.61 -1.34
CA LEU A 116 19.12 -5.87 -0.63
C LEU A 116 20.14 -5.71 0.50
N LEU A 117 21.25 -5.00 0.24
CA LEU A 117 22.28 -4.74 1.25
C LEU A 117 21.75 -3.88 2.40
N ILE A 118 20.95 -2.85 2.10
CA ILE A 118 20.27 -2.03 3.12
C ILE A 118 19.32 -2.90 3.95
N PHE A 119 18.53 -3.76 3.31
CA PHE A 119 17.60 -4.65 4.01
C PHE A 119 18.32 -5.63 4.95
N VAL A 120 19.40 -6.26 4.50
CA VAL A 120 20.24 -7.14 5.34
C VAL A 120 20.87 -6.36 6.50
N THR A 121 21.31 -5.13 6.25
CA THR A 121 21.85 -4.24 7.28
C THR A 121 20.78 -3.99 8.36
N PHE A 122 19.58 -3.57 7.97
CA PHE A 122 18.47 -3.38 8.92
C PHE A 122 18.09 -4.66 9.65
N TYR A 123 18.14 -5.81 8.99
CA TYR A 123 17.85 -7.09 9.62
C TYR A 123 18.85 -7.42 10.75
N VAL A 124 20.15 -7.28 10.49
CA VAL A 124 21.19 -7.53 11.50
C VAL A 124 21.08 -6.53 12.66
N PHE A 125 20.92 -5.25 12.37
CA PHE A 125 20.75 -4.23 13.42
C PHE A 125 19.44 -4.40 14.19
N ALA A 126 18.37 -4.89 13.58
CA ALA A 126 17.12 -5.19 14.27
C ALA A 126 17.29 -6.33 15.27
N ILE A 127 18.05 -7.39 14.91
CA ILE A 127 18.38 -8.47 15.84
C ILE A 127 19.15 -7.92 17.04
N VAL A 128 20.19 -7.11 16.80
CA VAL A 128 20.99 -6.49 17.86
C VAL A 128 20.12 -5.58 18.73
N GLY A 129 19.25 -4.77 18.12
CA GLY A 129 18.34 -3.88 18.83
C GLY A 129 17.37 -4.64 19.73
N VAL A 130 16.76 -5.72 19.25
CA VAL A 130 15.86 -6.56 20.07
C VAL A 130 16.63 -7.27 21.20
N MET A 131 17.89 -7.65 20.98
CA MET A 131 18.69 -8.30 22.03
C MET A 131 19.10 -7.35 23.15
N ILE A 132 19.31 -6.06 22.85
CA ILE A 132 19.88 -5.09 23.80
C ILE A 132 18.80 -4.18 24.39
N PHE A 133 17.85 -3.73 23.57
CA PHE A 133 16.93 -2.65 23.91
C PHE A 133 15.53 -3.12 24.30
N ARG A 134 15.16 -4.38 24.04
CA ARG A 134 13.80 -4.88 24.28
C ARG A 134 13.26 -4.67 25.70
N GLU A 135 14.10 -4.83 26.72
CA GLU A 135 13.68 -4.64 28.12
C GLU A 135 13.48 -3.15 28.46
N ASN A 136 14.24 -2.27 27.79
CA ASN A 136 14.20 -0.84 28.01
C ASN A 136 13.13 -0.15 27.15
N ASP A 137 12.88 -0.67 25.95
CA ASP A 137 11.94 -0.15 24.96
C ASP A 137 11.19 -1.31 24.26
N PRO A 138 10.18 -1.88 24.94
CA PRO A 138 9.33 -2.91 24.36
C PRO A 138 8.37 -2.37 23.28
N PHE A 139 8.28 -1.06 23.05
CA PHE A 139 7.41 -0.48 22.02
C PHE A 139 8.10 -0.48 20.65
N HIS A 140 9.35 -0.01 20.59
CA HIS A 140 10.13 0.01 19.35
C HIS A 140 10.86 -1.30 19.06
N PHE A 141 11.25 -2.05 20.10
CA PHE A 141 11.97 -3.32 19.98
C PHE A 141 11.24 -4.54 20.59
N PRO A 142 9.90 -4.71 20.48
CA PRO A 142 9.21 -5.89 21.02
C PRO A 142 9.63 -7.17 20.32
N GLY A 143 9.97 -7.05 19.03
CA GLY A 143 10.30 -8.13 18.14
C GLY A 143 10.80 -7.62 16.80
N LEU A 144 11.24 -8.56 15.96
CA LEU A 144 12.03 -8.26 14.77
C LEU A 144 11.32 -7.39 13.72
N PRO A 145 10.02 -7.59 13.38
CA PRO A 145 9.34 -6.74 12.41
C PRO A 145 9.22 -5.28 12.84
N MET A 146 8.87 -5.01 14.12
CA MET A 146 8.79 -3.64 14.62
C MET A 146 10.16 -3.00 14.74
N ALA A 147 11.19 -3.74 15.18
CA ALA A 147 12.56 -3.23 15.21
C ALA A 147 13.05 -2.80 13.81
N MET A 148 12.68 -3.54 12.76
CA MET A 148 13.00 -3.16 11.38
C MET A 148 12.26 -1.88 10.93
N VAL A 149 10.98 -1.71 11.33
CA VAL A 149 10.21 -0.49 11.04
C VAL A 149 10.79 0.70 11.82
N THR A 150 11.17 0.52 13.07
CA THR A 150 11.85 1.54 13.89
C THR A 150 13.16 1.96 13.23
N LEU A 151 14.00 1.02 12.78
CA LEU A 151 15.25 1.35 12.09
C LEU A 151 15.01 2.05 10.74
N TRP A 152 13.97 1.65 10.00
CA TRP A 152 13.56 2.35 8.79
C TRP A 152 13.16 3.80 9.09
N ARG A 153 12.33 4.00 10.12
CA ARG A 153 11.89 5.32 10.62
C ARG A 153 13.09 6.20 10.96
N CYS A 154 14.02 5.66 11.74
CA CYS A 154 15.27 6.34 12.08
C CYS A 154 16.13 6.68 10.85
N ALA A 155 16.21 5.79 9.86
CA ALA A 155 16.97 6.01 8.63
C ALA A 155 16.35 7.09 7.73
N THR A 156 15.03 7.26 7.79
CA THR A 156 14.34 8.40 7.16
C THR A 156 14.44 9.70 7.95
N LEU A 157 15.19 9.68 9.07
CA LEU A 157 15.36 10.79 10.01
C LEU A 157 14.05 11.29 10.62
N GLU A 158 13.04 10.43 10.70
CA GLU A 158 11.78 10.72 11.35
C GLU A 158 11.84 10.16 12.78
N ASP A 159 11.62 11.03 13.77
CA ASP A 159 11.60 10.76 15.22
C ASP A 159 12.75 9.90 15.78
N TRP A 160 13.90 9.90 15.10
CA TRP A 160 15.09 9.17 15.53
C TRP A 160 15.66 9.68 16.86
N THR A 161 15.47 10.97 17.16
CA THR A 161 15.88 11.57 18.43
C THR A 161 15.07 11.03 19.59
N ASP A 162 13.80 10.73 19.37
CA ASP A 162 12.91 10.22 20.43
C ASP A 162 13.28 8.78 20.75
N VAL A 163 13.51 7.95 19.74
CA VAL A 163 14.06 6.60 19.92
C VAL A 163 15.40 6.68 20.69
N MET A 164 16.31 7.58 20.29
CA MET A 164 17.59 7.76 20.99
C MET A 164 17.42 8.16 22.46
N TYR A 165 16.53 9.11 22.77
CA TYR A 165 16.31 9.56 24.15
C TYR A 165 15.59 8.50 24.99
N THR A 166 14.65 7.75 24.42
CA THR A 166 14.01 6.62 25.08
C THR A 166 15.04 5.53 25.38
N GLU A 167 15.98 5.25 24.48
CA GLU A 167 17.06 4.29 24.77
C GLU A 167 18.04 4.79 25.83
N TYR A 168 18.37 6.08 25.82
CA TYR A 168 19.34 6.65 26.76
C TYR A 168 18.80 6.83 28.18
N PHE A 169 17.58 7.36 28.32
CA PHE A 169 16.96 7.66 29.62
C PHE A 169 16.06 6.53 30.14
N GLY A 170 15.62 5.64 29.24
CA GLY A 170 14.65 4.59 29.48
C GLY A 170 13.21 5.06 29.33
N CYS A 171 12.33 4.16 28.88
CA CYS A 171 10.91 4.43 28.66
C CYS A 171 10.18 5.01 29.88
N LYS A 172 10.62 4.65 31.10
CA LYS A 172 10.06 5.14 32.37
C LYS A 172 10.36 6.61 32.67
N LYS A 173 11.47 7.14 32.16
CA LYS A 173 11.92 8.52 32.45
C LYS A 173 11.69 9.48 31.29
N PHE A 174 11.74 8.97 30.07
CA PHE A 174 11.46 9.72 28.87
C PHE A 174 10.34 9.01 28.09
N PRO A 175 9.06 9.21 28.49
CA PRO A 175 7.93 8.64 27.78
C PRO A 175 7.69 9.30 26.41
N GLY A 176 8.46 10.30 25.99
CA GLY A 176 8.33 10.90 24.65
C GLY A 176 6.88 11.21 24.26
N ILE A 177 6.43 10.64 23.14
CA ILE A 177 5.10 10.77 22.50
C ILE A 177 4.00 9.97 23.23
N TYR A 178 4.34 9.17 24.25
CA TYR A 178 3.45 8.17 24.86
C TYR A 178 2.71 8.75 26.08
N LEU A 179 1.36 8.80 26.00
CA LEU A 179 0.48 9.37 27.01
C LEU A 179 -0.09 8.35 28.00
N ASP A 180 0.00 7.04 27.71
CA ASP A 180 -0.65 6.00 28.51
C ASP A 180 0.34 4.88 28.90
N GLU A 181 0.27 4.42 30.16
CA GLU A 181 1.19 3.43 30.76
C GLU A 181 1.11 2.05 30.08
N LYS A 182 0.01 1.81 29.34
CA LYS A 182 -0.28 0.59 28.59
C LYS A 182 0.47 0.47 27.26
N ASP A 183 0.98 1.57 26.72
CA ASP A 183 1.65 1.57 25.41
C ASP A 183 3.04 0.94 25.47
N TRP A 184 3.66 0.91 26.65
CA TRP A 184 5.01 0.37 26.87
C TRP A 184 5.09 -0.71 27.95
N MET A 185 3.98 -1.09 28.60
CA MET A 185 3.91 -2.27 29.46
C MET A 185 3.27 -3.45 28.73
N PRO A 186 3.92 -4.62 28.62
CA PRO A 186 3.21 -5.83 28.19
C PRO A 186 2.09 -6.15 29.19
N GLU A 187 0.92 -6.61 28.71
CA GLU A 187 -0.30 -6.86 29.51
C GLU A 187 -0.08 -7.73 30.77
N ASN A 188 1.05 -8.42 30.84
CA ASN A 188 1.40 -9.37 31.90
C ASN A 188 2.25 -8.76 33.03
N GLY A 189 2.61 -7.47 32.96
CA GLY A 189 3.28 -6.75 34.04
C GLY A 189 4.65 -7.31 34.46
N GLN A 190 5.28 -8.14 33.63
CA GLN A 190 6.61 -8.70 33.90
C GLN A 190 7.63 -8.03 33.00
N LEU A 191 8.57 -7.34 33.66
CA LEU A 191 9.87 -6.95 33.12
C LEU A 191 10.79 -8.18 33.12
#